data_AF-A0A1R0Z7Y3-F1
#
_entry.id   AF-A0A1R0Z7Y3-F1
#
_cell.length_a   1.000
_cell.length_b   1.000
_cell.length_c   1.000
_cell.angle_alpha   90.00
_cell.angle_beta   90.00
_cell.angle_gamma   90.00
#
_symmetry.space_group_name_H-M   'P 1'
#
loop_
_entity.id
_entity.type
_entity.pdbx_description
1 polymer ?
#
loop_
_entity_poly.entity_id
_entity_poly.type
_entity_poly.pdbx_seq_one_letter_code
_entity_poly.pdbx_strand_id
1 'polypeptide(L)' 'MTKDEIIEVKASVGALKVDQIEKYINTNHKDFLNPENKKVIVYIEEPLVNLAPEQLQKLSKIKNMGAIVVNSLEELKGVL' A
#
# COMPACT_ATOMS: atom_id res chain seq x y z
N MET A 1 -3.71 13.65 -7.90
CA MET A 1 -2.99 13.37 -6.64
C MET A 1 -3.70 14.14 -5.55
N THR A 2 -4.07 13.49 -4.45
CA THR A 2 -4.42 14.21 -3.22
C THR A 2 -3.15 14.90 -2.69
N LYS A 3 -3.30 15.98 -1.93
CA LYS A 3 -2.16 16.87 -1.61
C LYS A 3 -1.13 16.20 -0.69
N ASP A 4 -1.53 15.22 0.12
CA ASP A 4 -0.72 14.70 1.22
C ASP A 4 -0.53 13.16 1.17
N GLU A 5 -1.06 12.49 0.13
CA GLU A 5 -1.05 11.03 0.04
C GLU A 5 -0.66 10.49 -1.34
N ILE A 6 -0.03 9.31 -1.33
CA ILE A 6 0.23 8.47 -2.49
C ILE A 6 -0.72 7.28 -2.38
N ILE A 7 -1.66 7.18 -3.32
CA ILE A 7 -2.63 6.08 -3.38
C ILE A 7 -2.21 5.14 -4.49
N GLU A 8 -1.80 3.93 -4.12
CA GLU A 8 -1.50 2.83 -5.03
C GLU A 8 -2.70 1.90 -5.10
N VAL A 9 -3.28 1.74 -6.29
CA VAL A 9 -4.44 0.89 -6.53
C VAL A 9 -3.99 -0.45 -7.09
N LYS A 10 -4.52 -1.55 -6.55
CA LYS A 10 -4.28 -2.91 -7.03
C LYS A 10 -5.59 -3.67 -7.12
N ALA A 11 -5.76 -4.40 -8.22
CA ALA A 11 -6.89 -5.32 -8.37
C ALA A 11 -6.89 -6.38 -7.26
N SER A 12 -5.70 -6.86 -6.86
CA SER A 12 -5.57 -7.95 -5.88
C SER A 12 -4.27 -7.89 -5.09
N VAL A 13 -4.23 -8.65 -3.99
CA VAL A 13 -2.97 -8.86 -3.23
C VAL A 13 -1.92 -9.57 -4.10
N GLY A 14 -2.32 -10.38 -5.08
CA GLY A 14 -1.41 -11.01 -6.03
C GLY A 14 -0.72 -10.01 -6.96
N ALA A 15 -1.41 -8.92 -7.33
CA ALA A 15 -0.87 -7.85 -8.14
C ALA A 15 0.05 -6.88 -7.35
N LEU A 16 0.08 -7.00 -6.01
CA LEU A 16 0.91 -6.18 -5.15
C LEU A 16 2.39 -6.48 -5.37
N LYS A 17 3.15 -5.44 -5.73
CA LYS A 17 4.61 -5.48 -5.79
C LYS A 17 5.16 -4.78 -4.57
N VAL A 18 5.75 -5.54 -3.65
CA VAL A 18 6.30 -4.99 -2.40
C VAL A 18 7.35 -3.93 -2.70
N ASP A 19 8.28 -4.20 -3.63
CA ASP A 19 9.32 -3.25 -4.08
C ASP A 19 8.77 -1.87 -4.47
N GLN A 20 7.61 -1.84 -5.12
CA GLN A 20 6.97 -0.57 -5.49
C GLN A 20 6.53 0.23 -4.26
N ILE A 21 6.02 -0.46 -3.24
CA ILE A 21 5.65 0.16 -1.96
C ILE A 21 6.89 0.59 -1.19
N GLU A 22 7.98 -0.18 -1.24
CA GLU A 22 9.25 0.19 -0.61
C GLU A 22 9.77 1.52 -1.16
N LYS A 23 9.63 1.77 -2.47
CA LYS A 23 10.01 3.05 -3.09
C LYS A 23 9.24 4.26 -2.54
N TYR A 24 8.03 4.08 -2.03
CA TYR A 24 7.25 5.17 -1.46
C TYR A 24 7.48 5.38 0.03
N ILE A 25 8.08 4.40 0.72
CA ILE A 25 8.18 4.41 2.19
C ILE A 25 9.63 4.50 2.67
N ASN A 26 10.53 3.72 2.06
CA ASN A 26 11.90 3.60 2.52
C ASN A 26 12.75 4.73 1.92
N THR A 27 13.08 5.73 2.74
CA THR A 27 13.92 6.88 2.35
C THR A 27 15.34 6.48 1.94
N ASN A 28 15.81 5.30 2.33
CA ASN A 28 17.12 4.77 1.93
C ASN A 28 17.04 3.92 0.65
N HIS A 29 15.86 3.76 0.05
CA HIS A 29 15.71 3.03 -1.20
C HIS A 29 16.38 3.82 -2.34
N LYS A 30 17.18 3.14 -3.18
CA LYS A 30 17.90 3.79 -4.29
C LYS A 30 16.98 4.54 -5.27
N ASP A 31 15.77 4.00 -5.44
CA ASP A 31 14.70 4.55 -6.28
C ASP A 31 13.58 5.17 -5.41
N PHE A 32 13.91 5.88 -4.34
CA PHE A 32 12.90 6.49 -3.47
C PHE A 32 12.07 7.55 -4.22
N LEU A 33 10.74 7.46 -4.12
CA LEU A 33 9.77 8.25 -4.90
C LEU A 33 8.84 9.13 -4.04
N ASN A 34 9.09 9.26 -2.73
CA ASN A 34 8.25 10.03 -1.82
C ASN A 34 9.01 11.11 -1.04
N PRO A 35 9.68 12.08 -1.72
CA PRO A 35 10.48 13.11 -1.06
C PRO A 35 9.68 14.02 -0.13
N GLU A 36 8.37 14.14 -0.35
CA GLU A 36 7.46 14.94 0.47
C GLU A 36 6.91 14.17 1.70
N ASN A 37 7.36 12.92 1.90
CA ASN A 37 6.95 12.04 3.00
C ASN A 37 5.41 11.92 3.13
N LYS A 38 4.72 11.83 1.98
CA LYS A 38 3.27 11.64 1.89
C LYS A 38 2.86 10.30 2.49
N LYS A 39 1.63 10.23 2.99
CA LYS A 39 1.07 8.96 3.47
C LYS A 39 0.92 7.99 2.31
N VAL A 40 1.34 6.74 2.49
CA VAL A 40 1.22 5.70 1.46
C VAL A 40 0.02 4.83 1.76
N ILE A 41 -0.98 4.88 0.88
CA ILE A 41 -2.22 4.11 0.97
C ILE A 41 -2.23 3.11 -0.18
N VAL A 42 -2.47 1.85 0.14
CA VAL A 42 -2.63 0.75 -0.82
C VAL A 42 -4.10 0.33 -0.80
N TYR A 43 -4.80 0.64 -1.87
CA TYR A 43 -6.19 0.22 -2.07
C TYR A 43 -6.22 -1.09 -2.86
N ILE A 44 -6.88 -2.09 -2.31
CA ILE A 44 -7.02 -3.43 -2.91
C ILE A 44 -8.49 -3.70 -3.21
N GLU A 45 -8.82 -3.80 -4.50
CA GLU A 45 -10.20 -3.99 -4.96
C GLU A 45 -10.77 -5.34 -4.52
N GLU A 46 -10.00 -6.41 -4.67
CA GLU A 46 -10.45 -7.74 -4.26
C GLU A 46 -10.56 -7.88 -2.72
N PRO A 47 -11.59 -8.60 -2.24
CA PRO A 47 -11.77 -8.90 -0.82
C PRO A 47 -10.52 -9.51 -0.18
N LEU A 48 -10.15 -9.02 1.00
CA LEU A 48 -9.01 -9.55 1.77
C LEU A 48 -9.38 -10.80 2.60
N VAL A 49 -10.12 -11.73 1.99
CA VAL A 49 -10.58 -12.98 2.63
C VAL A 49 -9.93 -14.19 1.96
N ASN A 50 -9.73 -15.27 2.71
CA ASN A 50 -9.14 -16.53 2.22
C ASN A 50 -7.81 -16.36 1.46
N LEU A 51 -7.01 -15.37 1.86
CA LEU A 51 -5.73 -15.08 1.25
C LEU A 51 -4.72 -16.21 1.51
N ALA A 52 -3.93 -16.54 0.49
CA ALA A 52 -2.85 -17.49 0.63
C ALA A 52 -1.80 -16.99 1.65
N PRO A 53 -1.05 -17.89 2.32
CA PRO A 53 -0.02 -17.50 3.28
C PRO A 53 1.02 -16.51 2.72
N GLU A 54 1.36 -16.61 1.43
CA GLU A 54 2.26 -15.66 0.77
C GLU A 54 1.64 -14.25 0.64
N GLN A 55 0.36 -14.17 0.33
CA GLN A 55 -0.38 -12.91 0.23
C GLN A 55 -0.50 -12.24 1.61
N LEU A 56 -0.77 -13.02 2.66
CA LEU A 56 -0.79 -12.54 4.05
C LEU A 56 0.59 -12.00 4.48
N GLN A 57 1.68 -12.67 4.09
CA GLN A 57 3.04 -12.20 4.36
C GLN A 57 3.34 -10.89 3.62
N LYS A 58 2.95 -10.76 2.35
CA LYS A 58 3.10 -9.51 1.58
C LYS A 58 2.36 -8.34 2.24
N LEU A 59 1.11 -8.55 2.63
CA LEU A 59 0.32 -7.54 3.35
C LEU A 59 0.94 -7.16 4.68
N SER A 60 1.35 -8.16 5.47
CA SER A 60 2.00 -7.93 6.75
C SER A 60 3.30 -7.13 6.59
N LYS A 61 4.10 -7.44 5.57
CA LYS A 61 5.34 -6.73 5.28
C LYS A 61 5.06 -5.25 4.98
N ILE A 62 4.16 -4.93 4.04
CA ILE A 62 3.89 -3.53 3.69
C ILE A 62 3.25 -2.74 4.84
N LYS A 63 2.39 -3.38 5.65
CA LYS A 63 1.82 -2.77 6.85
C LYS A 63 2.87 -2.45 7.91
N ASN A 64 3.81 -3.37 8.16
CA ASN A 64 4.93 -3.14 9.08
C ASN A 64 5.86 -2.01 8.61
N MET A 65 5.95 -1.78 7.31
CA MET A 65 6.72 -0.66 6.76
C MET A 65 6.02 0.70 6.97
N GLY A 66 4.72 0.71 7.27
CA GLY A 66 3.93 1.93 7.46
C GLY A 66 2.93 2.22 6.35
N ALA A 67 2.72 1.29 5.41
CA ALA A 67 1.66 1.41 4.42
C ALA A 67 0.28 1.20 5.07
N ILE A 68 -0.68 2.05 4.72
CA ILE A 68 -2.08 1.88 5.09
C ILE A 68 -2.73 1.01 4.00
N VAL A 69 -3.34 -0.13 4.36
CA VAL A 69 -4.03 -1.00 3.40
C VAL A 69 -5.52 -0.91 3.63
N VAL A 70 -6.27 -0.60 2.58
CA VAL A 70 -7.74 -0.49 2.60
C VAL A 70 -8.35 -1.34 1.49
N ASN A 71 -9.56 -1.87 1.71
CA ASN A 71 -10.25 -2.76 0.77
C ASN A 71 -11.59 -2.19 0.29
N SER A 72 -12.06 -1.10 0.88
CA SER A 72 -13.30 -0.44 0.48
C SER A 72 -13.11 1.05 0.25
N LEU A 73 -13.99 1.64 -0.56
CA LEU A 73 -14.01 3.10 -0.75
C LEU A 73 -14.38 3.83 0.54
N GLU A 74 -15.14 3.18 1.43
CA GLU A 74 -15.47 3.72 2.76
C GLU A 74 -14.23 3.81 3.65
N GLU A 75 -13.43 2.74 3.72
CA GLU A 75 -12.14 2.78 4.41
C GLU A 75 -11.18 3.79 3.79
N LEU A 76 -11.13 3.87 2.45
CA LEU A 76 -10.31 4.86 1.76
C LEU A 76 -10.72 6.28 2.21
N LYS A 77 -12.01 6.61 2.16
CA LYS A 77 -12.51 7.92 2.64
C LYS A 77 -12.20 8.20 4.11
N GLY A 78 -12.08 7.17 4.95
CA GLY A 78 -11.73 7.31 6.36
C GLY A 78 -10.25 7.60 6.62
N VAL A 79 -9.37 7.38 5.64
CA VAL A 79 -7.91 7.57 5.76
C VAL A 79 -7.37 8.73 4.93
N LEU A 80 -8.20 9.31 4.05
CA LEU A 80 -7.94 10.55 3.31
C LEU A 80 -8.05 11.79 4.21
#